data_AF-A0A374EY20-F1
#
_entry.id   AF-A0A374EY20-F1
#
_cell.length_a   1.000
_cell.length_b   1.000
_cell.length_c   1.000
_cell.angle_alpha   90.00
_cell.angle_beta   90.00
_cell.angle_gamma   90.00
#
_symmetry.space_group_name_H-M   'P 1'
#
loop_
_entity.id
_entity.type
_entity.pdbx_description
1 polymer ?
#
loop_
_entity_poly.entity_id
_entity_poly.type
_entity_poly.pdbx_seq_one_letter_code
_entity_poly.pdbx_strand_id
1 'polypeptide(L)' 'MFDNLSLGRILADDTEDNTPACPFPKGRFPEDTPLAMAYVPFQMWEKPYEADVGLSRGTIFPSIDKPFIGEEAVKNAHTK' A
#
# COMPACT_ATOMS: atom_id res chain seq x y z
N MET A 1 -9.71 -7.68 23.81
CA MET A 1 -10.81 -7.44 22.84
C MET A 1 -10.35 -6.73 21.57
N PHE A 2 -9.10 -6.26 21.48
CA PHE A 2 -8.53 -5.70 20.26
C PHE A 2 -7.38 -6.56 19.68
N ASP A 3 -7.16 -7.75 20.24
CA ASP A 3 -6.06 -8.68 19.92
C ASP A 3 -6.23 -9.42 18.58
N ASN A 4 -7.37 -9.20 17.90
CA ASN A 4 -7.70 -9.78 16.60
C ASN A 4 -7.46 -8.79 15.44
N LEU A 5 -6.95 -7.60 15.70
CA LEU A 5 -6.58 -6.66 14.64
C LEU A 5 -5.19 -7.04 14.12
N SER A 6 -5.10 -7.20 12.79
CA SER A 6 -3.88 -7.48 12.01
C SER A 6 -2.65 -6.66 12.41
N LEU A 7 -2.84 -5.53 13.08
CA LEU A 7 -1.80 -4.61 13.54
C LEU A 7 -0.96 -5.19 14.69
N GLY A 8 -1.54 -6.03 15.55
CA GLY A 8 -0.79 -6.69 16.65
C GLY A 8 0.27 -7.68 16.16
N ARG A 9 0.09 -8.24 14.95
CA ARG A 9 1.05 -9.15 14.31
C ARG A 9 2.25 -8.45 13.66
N ILE A 10 2.21 -7.12 13.49
CA ILE A 10 3.31 -6.37 12.87
C ILE A 10 4.46 -6.14 13.85
N LEU A 11 4.18 -6.18 15.16
CA LEU A 11 5.16 -5.92 16.23
C LEU A 11 5.50 -7.18 17.06
N ALA A 12 4.95 -8.33 16.71
CA ALA A 12 5.23 -9.58 17.43
C ALA A 12 6.58 -10.12 16.96
N ASP A 13 7.53 -10.11 17.89
CA ASP A 13 8.87 -10.70 17.80
C ASP A 13 8.81 -12.12 17.23
N ASP A 14 9.74 -12.45 16.31
CA ASP A 14 9.80 -13.64 15.45
C ASP A 14 10.04 -14.94 16.25
N THR A 15 9.19 -15.27 17.22
CA THR A 15 9.21 -16.56 17.89
C THR A 15 8.30 -17.53 17.16
N GLU A 16 8.90 -18.22 16.18
CA GLU A 16 8.51 -19.50 15.57
C GLU A 16 7.05 -19.95 15.77
N ASP A 17 6.12 -19.30 15.09
CA ASP A 17 4.79 -19.89 14.87
C ASP A 17 4.78 -20.49 13.46
N ASN A 18 4.58 -21.80 13.36
CA ASN A 18 4.46 -22.57 12.10
C ASN A 18 3.20 -22.19 11.28
N THR A 19 2.70 -20.98 11.49
CA THR A 19 1.66 -20.37 10.67
C THR A 19 2.26 -20.09 9.30
N PRO A 20 1.66 -20.57 8.18
CA PRO A 20 2.14 -20.25 6.86
C PRO A 20 2.10 -18.72 6.71
N ALA A 21 3.28 -18.11 6.72
CA ALA A 21 3.43 -16.70 6.39
C ALA A 21 2.71 -16.46 5.06
N CYS A 22 1.96 -15.36 4.96
CA CYS A 22 1.36 -14.97 3.69
C CYS A 22 2.48 -14.98 2.64
N PRO A 23 2.37 -15.80 1.57
CA PRO A 23 3.43 -15.92 0.59
C PRO A 23 3.69 -14.55 -0.01
N PHE A 24 4.96 -14.14 0.01
CA PHE A 24 5.34 -12.83 -0.52
C PHE A 24 4.93 -12.75 -1.99
N PRO A 25 4.26 -11.66 -2.43
CA PRO A 25 3.83 -11.54 -3.80
C PRO A 25 5.04 -11.59 -4.73
N LYS A 26 5.03 -12.54 -5.68
CA LYS A 26 6.11 -12.70 -6.68
C LYS A 26 6.10 -11.62 -7.77
N GLY A 27 5.02 -10.83 -7.84
CA GLY A 27 4.82 -9.81 -8.87
C GLY A 27 3.74 -8.81 -8.50
N ARG A 28 3.41 -7.93 -9.46
CA ARG A 28 2.42 -6.85 -9.25
C ARG A 28 0.98 -7.34 -9.12
N PHE A 29 0.65 -8.52 -9.64
CA PHE A 29 -0.70 -9.06 -9.60
C PHE A 29 -0.70 -10.49 -9.03
N PRO A 30 -1.85 -11.01 -8.58
CA PRO A 30 -2.00 -12.42 -8.26
C PRO A 30 -1.58 -13.33 -9.43
N GLU A 31 -1.21 -14.58 -9.15
CA GLU A 31 -0.85 -15.54 -10.22
C GLU A 31 -2.02 -15.78 -11.18
N ASP A 32 -3.24 -15.87 -10.64
CA ASP A 32 -4.48 -15.96 -11.40
C ASP A 32 -5.16 -14.58 -11.52
N THR A 33 -5.11 -13.97 -12.71
CA THR A 33 -5.81 -12.72 -13.03
C THR A 33 -6.92 -12.96 -14.05
N PRO A 34 -8.13 -13.39 -13.63
CA PRO A 34 -9.27 -13.52 -14.52
C PRO A 34 -9.55 -12.25 -15.32
N LEU A 35 -10.05 -12.47 -16.54
CA LEU A 35 -10.35 -11.40 -17.49
C LEU A 35 -11.42 -10.45 -16.93
N ALA A 36 -11.26 -9.16 -17.22
CA ALA A 36 -12.19 -8.09 -16.86
C ALA A 36 -12.40 -7.84 -15.36
N MET A 37 -11.50 -8.33 -14.50
CA MET A 37 -11.46 -7.98 -13.08
C MET A 37 -10.49 -6.80 -12.82
N ALA A 38 -10.88 -5.91 -11.92
CA ALA A 38 -10.02 -4.81 -11.48
C ALA A 38 -9.10 -5.26 -10.35
N TYR A 39 -7.81 -4.91 -10.43
CA TYR A 39 -6.81 -5.24 -9.41
C TYR A 39 -6.05 -4.00 -8.97
N VAL A 40 -5.81 -3.92 -7.65
CA VAL A 40 -4.80 -3.02 -7.09
C VAL A 40 -3.46 -3.74 -7.18
N PRO A 41 -2.43 -3.17 -7.84
CA PRO A 41 -1.12 -3.78 -7.88
C PRO A 41 -0.55 -3.97 -6.47
N PHE A 42 0.06 -5.12 -6.21
CA PHE A 42 0.83 -5.33 -4.99
C PHE A 42 1.96 -4.31 -4.90
N GLN A 43 2.02 -3.62 -3.78
CA GLN A 43 3.12 -2.71 -3.48
C GLN A 43 4.33 -3.54 -3.06
N MET A 44 5.35 -3.56 -3.92
CA MET A 44 6.60 -4.24 -3.61
C MET A 44 7.38 -3.45 -2.56
N TRP A 45 8.10 -4.17 -1.70
CA TRP A 45 9.05 -3.54 -0.81
C TRP A 45 10.20 -2.93 -1.63
N GLU A 46 10.46 -1.65 -1.40
CA GLU A 46 11.58 -0.90 -1.97
C GLU A 46 12.38 -0.26 -0.84
N LYS A 47 13.48 0.43 -1.18
CA LYS A 47 14.23 1.19 -0.18
C LYS A 47 13.33 2.34 0.34
N PRO A 48 12.92 2.31 1.63
CA PRO A 48 12.08 3.38 2.17
C PRO A 48 12.86 4.69 2.29
N TYR A 49 12.13 5.80 2.32
CA TYR A 49 12.68 7.07 2.78
C TYR A 49 13.13 7.01 4.24
N GLU A 50 14.03 7.91 4.61
CA GLU A 50 14.32 8.20 6.01
C GLU A 50 13.04 8.66 6.73
N ALA A 51 12.96 8.42 8.04
CA ALA A 51 11.73 8.59 8.81
C ALA A 51 11.17 10.02 8.77
N ASP A 52 12.04 11.03 8.83
CA ASP A 52 11.69 12.45 8.78
C ASP A 52 11.13 12.87 7.41
N VAL A 53 11.74 12.38 6.33
CA VAL A 53 11.26 12.59 4.95
C VAL A 53 9.93 11.88 4.75
N GLY A 54 9.82 10.62 5.17
CA GLY A 54 8.59 9.84 5.02
C GLY A 54 7.42 10.47 5.77
N LEU A 55 7.65 10.97 6.98
CA LEU A 55 6.65 11.72 7.75
C LEU A 55 6.23 13.00 7.03
N SER A 56 7.19 13.75 6.47
CA SER A 56 6.92 15.00 5.75
C SER A 56 6.14 14.78 4.45
N ARG A 57 6.36 13.65 3.76
CA ARG A 57 5.66 13.27 2.52
C ARG A 57 4.34 12.54 2.75
N GLY A 58 4.12 11.98 3.94
CA GLY A 58 2.96 11.14 4.25
C GLY A 58 3.07 9.71 3.71
N THR A 59 4.24 9.31 3.23
CA THR A 59 4.56 7.95 2.78
C THR A 59 6.06 7.68 2.94
N ILE A 60 6.41 6.47 3.40
CA ILE A 60 7.81 6.01 3.42
C ILE A 60 8.25 5.42 2.07
N PHE A 61 7.31 5.16 1.16
CA PHE A 61 7.58 4.50 -0.12
C PHE A 61 7.65 5.54 -1.25
N PRO A 62 8.84 5.76 -1.84
CA PRO A 62 9.03 6.69 -2.96
C PRO A 62 8.07 6.48 -4.13
N SER A 63 7.75 5.23 -4.45
CA SER A 63 6.90 4.87 -5.60
C SER A 63 5.47 5.39 -5.51
N ILE A 64 4.98 5.70 -4.32
CA ILE A 64 3.63 6.25 -4.08
C ILE A 64 3.65 7.72 -3.62
N ASP A 65 4.82 8.35 -3.51
CA ASP A 65 4.94 9.81 -3.39
C ASP A 65 4.67 10.46 -4.76
N LYS A 66 3.39 10.47 -5.15
CA LYS A 66 2.95 11.00 -6.45
C LYS A 66 2.40 12.41 -6.28
N PRO A 67 2.69 13.33 -7.23
CA PRO A 67 2.12 14.67 -7.18
C PRO A 67 0.59 14.58 -7.22
N PHE A 68 -0.09 15.41 -6.42
CA PHE A 68 -1.53 15.57 -6.52
C PHE A 68 -1.85 16.37 -7.79
N ILE A 69 -2.06 15.68 -8.91
CA ILE A 69 -2.41 16.29 -10.20
C ILE A 69 -3.91 16.57 -10.25
N GLY A 70 -4.49 17.13 -9.19
CA GLY A 70 -5.93 17.33 -9.01
C GLY A 70 -6.56 18.17 -10.11
N GLU A 71 -6.78 17.58 -11.28
CA GLU A 71 -7.61 18.12 -12.33
C GLU A 71 -9.03 18.06 -11.80
N GLU A 72 -9.70 19.21 -11.80
CA GLU A 72 -11.08 19.33 -11.32
C GLU A 72 -11.95 18.30 -12.06
N ALA A 73 -12.72 17.49 -11.31
CA ALA A 73 -13.62 16.50 -11.90
C ALA A 73 -14.67 17.12 -12.84
N VAL A 74 -14.86 18.45 -12.78
CA VAL A 74 -15.69 19.24 -13.68
C VAL A 74 -14.92 20.46 -14.17
N LYS A 75 -14.64 20.55 -15.47
CA LYS A 75 -14.17 21.80 -16.06
C LYS A 75 -15.39 22.74 -16.14
N ASN A 76 -15.37 23.84 -15.38
CA ASN A 76 -16.32 24.97 -15.46
C ASN A 76 -17.57 24.92 -14.55
N ALA A 77 -17.42 24.72 -13.24
CA ALA A 77 -18.56 24.80 -12.33
C ALA A 77 -19.12 26.22 -12.08
N HIS A 78 -18.51 27.30 -12.59
CA HIS A 78 -19.04 28.68 -12.39
C HIS A 78 -18.81 29.58 -13.61
N THR A 79 -19.80 29.66 -14.50
CA THR A 79 -20.08 30.92 -15.23
C THR A 79 -21.39 31.48 -14.69
N LYS A 80 -21.30 32.45 -13.79
CA LYS A 80 -22.39 33.38 -13.50
C LYS A 80 -22.32 34.54 -14.49
#